data_AF-A0A9X1S891-F1
#
_entry.id   AF-A0A9X1S891-F1
#
_cell.length_a   1.000
_cell.length_b   1.000
_cell.length_c   1.000
_cell.angle_alpha   90.00
_cell.angle_beta   90.00
_cell.angle_gamma   90.00
#
_symmetry.space_group_name_H-M   'P 1'
#
loop_
_entity.id
_entity.type
_entity.pdbx_description
1 polymer ?
#
loop_
_entity_poly.entity_id
_entity_poly.type
_entity_poly.pdbx_seq_one_letter_code
_entity_poly.pdbx_strand_id
1 'polypeptide(L)'
;MNTDGAPRQAARPSRQAHGTSGQAHGSPAPETGRDTTALEAAYARALYAYPGSWRREQGAEMIGVLLDVARSEHRTHPTPAELINLVGNGLAARALALLGAVGRTRRNGIAFTATVLATYLALTLTLLGEWGPWVRPGTLRWRPTGEGFGESLLPLGPFTTAAAVVYLALIAGFLATLAGRRALRRTLHLSVAAAAPLVSLAGTWMEVLAPPLVPMLGVSALALLALAGNPATTTSGRLLLAVVTAGVSWGGVMLAVNRLPGGAALFFYDTDSLIAVDARSLTLAAVFLMLLAGMLLASGRRALPWTVGLAVAAVPLLVRLWSGGLLDGGLLDGGLLDGAVLDGALTGSGLPADAGWGGGFLLLAPVAAAALTAVGLRLGSIGSRRRQGLPRTT
;
A
#
# COMPACT_ATOMS: atom_id res chain seq x y z
N MET A 1 35.41 -10.68 -40.77
CA MET A 1 35.08 -12.06 -41.17
C MET A 1 33.57 -12.15 -41.25
N ASN A 2 33.04 -12.01 -42.46
CA ASN A 2 31.62 -12.12 -42.78
C ASN A 2 31.23 -13.61 -42.77
N THR A 3 30.11 -13.93 -42.14
CA THR A 3 29.39 -15.18 -42.40
C THR A 3 27.92 -14.86 -42.57
N ASP A 4 27.56 -14.54 -43.81
CA ASP A 4 26.20 -14.56 -44.34
C ASP A 4 25.72 -16.01 -44.39
N GLY A 5 24.62 -16.30 -43.69
CA GLY A 5 23.96 -17.59 -43.69
C GLY A 5 22.46 -17.42 -43.92
N ALA A 6 22.05 -17.37 -45.18
CA ALA A 6 20.64 -17.37 -45.58
C ALA A 6 20.02 -18.78 -45.38
N PRO A 7 18.80 -18.90 -44.82
CA PRO A 7 18.11 -20.18 -44.76
C PRO A 7 17.29 -20.45 -46.03
N ARG A 8 17.47 -21.68 -46.54
CA ARG A 8 16.79 -22.29 -47.70
C ARG A 8 15.27 -22.33 -47.52
N GLN A 9 14.55 -21.88 -48.55
CA GLN A 9 13.11 -22.10 -48.72
C GLN A 9 12.84 -23.57 -49.01
N ALA A 10 12.04 -24.22 -48.16
CA ALA A 10 11.55 -25.58 -48.38
C ALA A 10 10.21 -25.54 -49.15
N ALA A 11 10.17 -26.31 -50.23
CA ALA A 11 9.04 -26.46 -51.14
C ALA A 11 7.80 -27.07 -50.46
N ARG A 12 6.63 -26.51 -50.77
CA ARG A 12 5.31 -26.94 -50.30
C ARG A 12 4.74 -27.97 -51.30
N PRO A 13 4.40 -29.20 -50.91
CA PRO A 13 3.71 -30.12 -51.81
C PRO A 13 2.20 -29.80 -51.84
N SER A 14 1.72 -29.60 -53.07
CA SER A 14 0.33 -29.55 -53.48
C SER A 14 -0.38 -30.88 -53.19
N ARG A 15 -1.34 -30.89 -52.26
CA ARG A 15 -2.16 -32.06 -51.95
C ARG A 15 -3.46 -32.00 -52.73
N GLN A 16 -3.61 -33.00 -53.60
CA GLN A 16 -4.72 -33.25 -54.49
C GLN A 16 -6.06 -33.41 -53.77
N ALA A 17 -7.10 -32.95 -54.47
CA ALA A 17 -8.49 -33.24 -54.23
C ALA A 17 -8.81 -34.71 -54.52
N HIS A 18 -9.50 -35.37 -53.59
CA HIS A 18 -10.31 -36.54 -53.89
C HIS A 18 -11.55 -36.51 -53.01
N GLY A 19 -12.71 -36.42 -53.66
CA GLY A 19 -13.99 -36.46 -53.00
C GLY A 19 -14.44 -37.89 -52.72
N THR A 20 -15.35 -38.02 -51.76
CA THR A 20 -16.33 -39.10 -51.72
C THR A 20 -17.56 -38.60 -50.97
N SER A 21 -18.59 -38.36 -51.76
CA SER A 21 -20.00 -38.30 -51.38
C SER A 21 -20.42 -39.60 -50.69
N GLY A 22 -20.91 -39.51 -49.46
CA GLY A 22 -21.40 -40.65 -48.70
C GLY A 22 -22.22 -40.26 -47.47
N GLN A 23 -23.52 -40.48 -47.58
CA GLN A 23 -24.47 -40.79 -46.51
C GLN A 23 -24.85 -39.70 -45.50
N ALA A 24 -26.02 -39.12 -45.78
CA ALA A 24 -26.92 -38.52 -44.81
C ALA A 24 -27.35 -39.57 -43.76
N HIS A 25 -26.73 -39.52 -42.60
CA HIS A 25 -27.29 -40.03 -41.35
C HIS A 25 -27.59 -38.80 -40.49
N GLY A 26 -28.87 -38.59 -40.16
CA GLY A 26 -29.34 -37.49 -39.36
C GLY A 26 -28.70 -37.51 -37.97
N SER A 27 -27.56 -36.85 -37.85
CA SER A 27 -26.94 -36.56 -36.56
C SER A 27 -27.72 -35.42 -35.90
N PRO A 28 -28.08 -35.55 -34.61
CA PRO A 28 -28.69 -34.45 -33.88
C PRO A 28 -27.81 -33.20 -34.02
N ALA A 29 -28.47 -32.07 -34.29
CA ALA A 29 -27.80 -30.79 -34.52
C ALA A 29 -26.79 -30.47 -33.39
N PRO A 30 -25.62 -29.89 -33.71
CA PRO A 30 -24.54 -29.71 -32.75
C PRO A 30 -24.91 -28.66 -31.69
N GLU A 31 -25.48 -29.11 -30.57
CA GLU A 31 -25.65 -28.30 -29.36
C GLU A 31 -24.29 -27.81 -28.81
N THR A 32 -23.19 -28.47 -29.19
CA THR A 32 -21.81 -28.14 -28.82
C THR A 32 -21.38 -26.73 -29.22
N GLY A 33 -22.01 -26.12 -30.24
CA GLY A 33 -21.66 -24.77 -30.69
C GLY A 33 -22.00 -23.66 -29.68
N ARG A 34 -23.16 -23.75 -29.00
CA ARG A 34 -23.60 -22.69 -28.07
C ARG A 34 -22.83 -22.71 -26.75
N ASP A 35 -22.56 -23.90 -26.24
CA ASP A 35 -21.85 -24.05 -24.95
C ASP A 35 -20.40 -23.57 -25.06
N THR A 36 -19.76 -23.83 -26.20
CA THR A 36 -18.41 -23.34 -26.49
C THR A 36 -18.36 -21.81 -26.47
N THR A 37 -19.34 -21.12 -27.07
CA THR A 37 -19.40 -19.65 -27.06
C THR A 37 -19.61 -19.05 -25.67
N ALA A 38 -20.37 -19.70 -24.78
CA ALA A 38 -20.59 -19.18 -23.43
C ALA A 38 -19.34 -19.31 -22.54
N LEU A 39 -18.65 -20.46 -22.63
CA LEU A 39 -17.40 -20.73 -21.95
C LEU A 39 -16.28 -19.79 -22.42
N GLU A 40 -16.14 -19.62 -23.74
CA GLU A 40 -15.20 -18.67 -24.34
C GLU A 40 -15.44 -17.25 -23.85
N ALA A 41 -16.70 -16.80 -23.82
CA ALA A 41 -17.06 -15.47 -23.34
C ALA A 41 -16.76 -15.28 -21.84
N ALA A 42 -16.80 -16.33 -21.03
CA ALA A 42 -16.43 -16.27 -19.62
C ALA A 42 -14.90 -16.11 -19.46
N TYR A 43 -14.09 -16.88 -20.20
CA TYR A 43 -12.63 -16.73 -20.19
C TYR A 43 -12.17 -15.40 -20.76
N ALA A 44 -12.77 -14.93 -21.87
CA ALA A 44 -12.51 -13.62 -22.44
C ALA A 44 -12.82 -12.50 -21.44
N ARG A 45 -13.90 -12.64 -20.66
CA ARG A 45 -14.24 -11.69 -19.58
C ARG A 45 -13.19 -11.68 -18.47
N ALA A 46 -12.76 -12.86 -18.00
CA ALA A 46 -11.71 -12.96 -16.98
C ALA A 46 -10.38 -12.35 -17.46
N LEU A 47 -10.05 -12.54 -18.73
CA LEU A 47 -8.84 -11.97 -19.34
C LEU A 47 -8.83 -10.45 -19.38
N TYR A 48 -9.97 -9.75 -19.25
CA TYR A 48 -9.95 -8.29 -19.10
C TYR A 48 -9.08 -7.83 -17.93
N ALA A 49 -8.83 -8.67 -16.91
CA ALA A 49 -7.89 -8.37 -15.84
C ALA A 49 -6.45 -8.11 -16.32
N TYR A 50 -6.03 -8.64 -17.48
CA TYR A 50 -4.69 -8.41 -18.05
C TYR A 50 -4.54 -7.02 -18.69
N PRO A 51 -3.30 -6.53 -18.91
CA PRO A 51 -3.04 -5.33 -19.71
C PRO A 51 -3.53 -5.46 -21.16
N GLY A 52 -3.96 -4.35 -21.78
CA GLY A 52 -4.50 -4.36 -23.15
C GLY A 52 -3.51 -4.83 -24.21
N SER A 53 -2.22 -4.51 -24.09
CA SER A 53 -1.17 -4.99 -24.99
C SER A 53 -1.04 -6.51 -24.92
N TRP A 54 -0.92 -7.05 -23.70
CA TRP A 54 -0.81 -8.49 -23.47
C TRP A 54 -2.01 -9.25 -24.05
N ARG A 55 -3.24 -8.75 -23.86
CA ARG A 55 -4.43 -9.40 -24.42
C ARG A 55 -4.42 -9.47 -25.95
N ARG A 56 -3.92 -8.44 -26.62
CA ARG A 56 -3.83 -8.43 -28.10
C ARG A 56 -2.81 -9.44 -28.63
N GLU A 57 -1.72 -9.63 -27.90
CA GLU A 57 -0.61 -10.49 -28.31
C GLU A 57 -0.80 -11.96 -27.92
N GLN A 58 -1.43 -12.22 -26.77
CA GLN A 58 -1.45 -13.56 -26.14
C GLN A 58 -2.86 -14.02 -25.76
N GLY A 59 -3.88 -13.16 -25.88
CA GLY A 59 -5.23 -13.45 -25.40
C GLY A 59 -5.91 -14.60 -26.14
N ALA A 60 -5.81 -14.64 -27.47
CA ALA A 60 -6.42 -15.69 -28.28
C ALA A 60 -5.79 -17.07 -28.01
N GLU A 61 -4.45 -17.11 -27.88
CA GLU A 61 -3.72 -18.34 -27.58
C GLU A 61 -4.07 -18.88 -26.18
N MET A 62 -4.12 -18.01 -25.17
CA MET A 62 -4.50 -18.38 -23.81
C MET A 62 -5.94 -18.92 -23.74
N ILE A 63 -6.89 -18.30 -24.45
CA ILE A 63 -8.27 -18.80 -24.54
C ILE A 63 -8.30 -20.20 -25.17
N GLY A 64 -7.57 -20.40 -26.28
CA GLY A 64 -7.47 -21.71 -26.93
C GLY A 64 -7.00 -22.80 -25.98
N VAL A 65 -5.92 -22.54 -25.23
CA VAL A 65 -5.39 -23.48 -24.22
C VAL A 65 -6.43 -23.79 -23.14
N LEU A 66 -7.12 -22.78 -22.61
CA LEU A 66 -8.15 -22.98 -21.57
C LEU A 66 -9.35 -23.78 -22.08
N LEU A 67 -9.76 -23.57 -23.33
CA LEU A 67 -10.84 -24.33 -23.97
C LEU A 67 -10.43 -25.78 -24.25
N ASP A 68 -9.18 -26.02 -24.66
CA ASP A 68 -8.67 -27.37 -24.88
C ASP A 68 -8.58 -28.16 -23.57
N VAL A 69 -8.13 -27.52 -22.47
CA VAL A 69 -8.16 -28.12 -21.13
C VAL A 69 -9.60 -28.45 -20.71
N ALA A 70 -10.53 -27.49 -20.83
CA ALA A 70 -11.93 -27.72 -20.48
C ALA A 70 -12.57 -28.83 -21.32
N ARG A 71 -12.26 -28.92 -22.62
CA ARG A 71 -12.73 -29.99 -23.51
C ARG A 71 -12.19 -31.35 -23.10
N SER A 72 -10.91 -31.41 -22.73
CA SER A 72 -10.27 -32.67 -22.27
C SER A 72 -10.90 -33.21 -20.98
N GLU A 73 -11.44 -32.32 -20.14
CA GLU A 73 -12.13 -32.66 -18.89
C GLU A 73 -13.66 -32.72 -19.05
N HIS A 74 -14.17 -32.63 -20.30
CA HIS A 74 -15.60 -32.59 -20.62
C HIS A 74 -16.40 -31.54 -19.83
N ARG A 75 -15.80 -30.38 -19.52
CA ARG A 75 -16.42 -29.27 -18.80
C ARG A 75 -17.06 -28.27 -19.75
N THR A 76 -18.26 -27.83 -19.41
CA THR A 76 -19.00 -26.77 -20.13
C THR A 76 -18.93 -25.40 -19.46
N HIS A 77 -18.34 -25.32 -18.26
CA HIS A 77 -18.23 -24.10 -17.47
C HIS A 77 -16.83 -23.95 -16.87
N PRO A 78 -16.32 -22.71 -16.70
CA PRO A 78 -15.04 -22.47 -16.09
C PRO A 78 -15.13 -22.77 -14.60
N THR A 79 -14.08 -23.36 -14.02
CA THR A 79 -14.04 -23.54 -12.57
C THR A 79 -13.80 -22.19 -11.87
N PRO A 80 -14.34 -21.96 -10.67
CA PRO A 80 -14.06 -20.75 -9.91
C PRO A 80 -12.56 -20.54 -9.64
N ALA A 81 -11.81 -21.63 -9.44
CA ALA A 81 -10.37 -21.59 -9.22
C ALA A 81 -9.60 -21.07 -10.45
N GLU A 82 -9.97 -21.51 -11.66
CA GLU A 82 -9.38 -21.00 -12.91
C GLU A 82 -9.64 -19.49 -13.07
N LEU A 83 -10.88 -19.05 -12.82
CA LEU A 83 -11.25 -17.65 -12.90
C LEU A 83 -10.46 -16.79 -11.91
N ILE A 84 -10.35 -17.24 -10.65
CA ILE A 84 -9.57 -16.55 -9.61
C ILE A 84 -8.09 -16.47 -10.01
N ASN A 85 -7.53 -17.57 -10.54
CA ASN A 85 -6.14 -17.60 -10.98
C ASN A 85 -5.89 -16.67 -12.19
N LEU A 86 -6.80 -16.65 -13.17
CA LEU A 86 -6.75 -15.75 -14.33
C LEU A 86 -6.83 -14.28 -13.90
N VAL A 87 -7.81 -13.94 -13.07
CA VAL A 87 -7.99 -12.56 -12.58
C VAL A 87 -6.79 -12.14 -11.73
N GLY A 88 -6.34 -13.00 -10.82
CA GLY A 88 -5.18 -12.74 -9.96
C GLY A 88 -3.90 -12.48 -10.76
N ASN A 89 -3.58 -13.34 -11.73
CA ASN A 89 -2.42 -13.15 -12.59
C ASN A 89 -2.56 -11.93 -13.52
N GLY A 90 -3.77 -11.65 -14.03
CA GLY A 90 -4.02 -10.47 -14.84
C GLY A 90 -3.81 -9.16 -14.07
N LEU A 91 -4.36 -9.09 -12.85
CA LEU A 91 -4.15 -7.96 -11.95
C LEU A 91 -2.67 -7.82 -11.56
N ALA A 92 -1.98 -8.93 -11.29
CA ALA A 92 -0.55 -8.92 -11.03
C ALA A 92 0.24 -8.41 -12.25
N ALA A 93 -0.12 -8.81 -13.46
CA ALA A 93 0.50 -8.34 -14.70
C ALA A 93 0.26 -6.83 -14.93
N ARG A 94 -0.95 -6.33 -14.63
CA ARG A 94 -1.25 -4.89 -14.65
C ARG A 94 -0.43 -4.12 -13.61
N ALA A 95 -0.37 -4.62 -12.39
CA ALA A 95 0.45 -4.03 -11.34
C ALA A 95 1.92 -4.00 -11.78
N LEU A 96 2.44 -5.08 -12.36
CA LEU A 96 3.79 -5.17 -12.91
C LEU A 96 4.02 -4.21 -14.08
N ALA A 97 3.04 -4.02 -14.97
CA ALA A 97 3.13 -3.04 -16.05
C ALA A 97 3.20 -1.61 -15.51
N LEU A 98 2.34 -1.26 -14.55
CA LEU A 98 2.35 0.03 -13.87
C LEU A 98 3.66 0.26 -13.08
N LEU A 99 4.13 -0.77 -12.36
CA LEU A 99 5.40 -0.76 -11.64
C LEU A 99 6.60 -0.75 -12.60
N GLY A 100 6.47 -1.33 -13.78
CA GLY A 100 7.50 -1.37 -14.84
C GLY A 100 7.78 0.01 -15.40
N ALA A 101 6.75 0.87 -15.50
CA ALA A 101 6.90 2.28 -15.85
C ALA A 101 7.73 3.05 -14.79
N VAL A 102 7.77 2.56 -13.55
CA VAL A 102 8.55 3.15 -12.46
C VAL A 102 9.96 2.54 -12.42
N GLY A 103 10.97 3.36 -12.67
CA GLY A 103 12.38 2.93 -12.61
C GLY A 103 12.72 2.23 -11.28
N ARG A 104 13.61 1.22 -11.33
CA ARG A 104 13.98 0.39 -10.17
C ARG A 104 14.39 1.20 -8.94
N THR A 105 15.12 2.30 -9.14
CA THR A 105 15.55 3.21 -8.08
C THR A 105 14.37 3.85 -7.35
N ARG A 106 13.35 4.30 -8.10
CA ARG A 106 12.14 4.90 -7.53
C ARG A 106 11.31 3.88 -6.79
N ARG A 107 11.14 2.68 -7.34
CA ARG A 107 10.47 1.55 -6.67
C ARG A 107 11.12 1.21 -5.33
N ASN A 108 12.45 1.19 -5.26
CA ASN A 108 13.17 0.97 -4.01
C ASN A 108 12.93 2.11 -3.00
N GLY A 109 12.87 3.37 -3.46
CA GLY A 109 12.54 4.52 -2.62
C GLY A 109 11.11 4.47 -2.06
N ILE A 110 10.13 4.06 -2.88
CA ILE A 110 8.74 3.87 -2.47
C ILE A 110 8.69 2.78 -1.40
N ALA A 111 9.30 1.62 -1.68
CA ALA A 111 9.35 0.52 -0.73
C ALA A 111 10.05 0.91 0.58
N PHE A 112 11.14 1.70 0.51
CA PHE A 112 11.85 2.20 1.69
C PHE A 112 10.94 3.05 2.55
N THR A 113 10.30 4.05 1.94
CA THR A 113 9.46 5.00 2.67
C THR A 113 8.21 4.32 3.23
N ALA A 114 7.59 3.43 2.44
CA ALA A 114 6.45 2.63 2.89
C ALA A 114 6.81 1.71 4.07
N THR A 115 8.00 1.10 4.03
CA THR A 115 8.51 0.28 5.14
C THR A 115 8.71 1.12 6.41
N VAL A 116 9.34 2.30 6.30
CA VAL A 116 9.52 3.22 7.44
C VAL A 116 8.17 3.58 8.06
N LEU A 117 7.19 4.01 7.26
CA LEU A 117 5.88 4.42 7.75
C LEU A 117 5.04 3.27 8.30
N ALA A 118 5.06 2.11 7.64
CA ALA A 118 4.37 0.92 8.13
C ALA A 118 4.91 0.49 9.49
N THR A 119 6.24 0.49 9.68
CA THR A 119 6.86 0.13 10.95
C THR A 119 6.61 1.19 12.03
N TYR A 120 6.70 2.47 11.68
CA TYR A 120 6.33 3.57 12.57
C TYR A 120 4.89 3.40 13.08
N LEU A 121 3.93 3.21 12.17
CA LEU A 121 2.53 3.06 12.51
C LEU A 121 2.30 1.79 13.33
N ALA A 122 2.90 0.66 12.94
CA ALA A 122 2.81 -0.59 13.69
C ALA A 122 3.33 -0.45 15.12
N LEU A 123 4.50 0.19 15.32
CA LEU A 123 5.05 0.43 16.66
C LEU A 123 4.13 1.34 17.47
N THR A 124 3.65 2.43 16.88
CA THR A 124 2.79 3.41 17.54
C THR A 124 1.46 2.80 17.96
N LEU A 125 0.79 2.09 17.04
CA LEU A 125 -0.48 1.40 17.31
C LEU A 125 -0.29 0.25 18.30
N THR A 126 0.82 -0.50 18.23
CA THR A 126 1.12 -1.54 19.23
C THR A 126 1.32 -0.94 20.62
N LEU A 127 2.13 0.11 20.74
CA LEU A 127 2.47 0.69 22.04
C LEU A 127 1.30 1.46 22.67
N LEU A 128 0.55 2.22 21.87
CA LEU A 128 -0.54 3.07 22.36
C LEU A 128 -1.88 2.35 22.38
N GLY A 129 -2.20 1.59 21.33
CA GLY A 129 -3.50 0.96 21.16
C GLY A 129 -3.60 -0.43 21.78
N GLU A 130 -2.51 -1.20 21.80
CA GLU A 130 -2.57 -2.62 22.21
C GLU A 130 -1.89 -2.89 23.56
N TRP A 131 -0.69 -2.35 23.81
CA TRP A 131 0.16 -2.74 24.95
C TRP A 131 0.19 -1.73 26.09
N GLY A 132 -0.17 -0.47 25.83
CA GLY A 132 0.08 0.64 26.73
C GLY A 132 -0.43 0.39 28.17
N PRO A 133 0.39 0.59 29.22
CA PRO A 133 0.00 0.37 30.62
C PRO A 133 -1.20 1.23 31.07
N TRP A 134 -1.55 2.23 30.25
CA TRP A 134 -2.71 3.11 30.36
C TRP A 134 -4.05 2.39 30.12
N VAL A 135 -4.05 1.19 29.51
CA VAL A 135 -5.26 0.43 29.14
C VAL A 135 -5.52 -0.73 30.13
N ARG A 136 -4.83 -0.78 31.28
CA ARG A 136 -4.93 -1.93 32.19
C ARG A 136 -6.32 -2.11 32.80
N PRO A 137 -6.87 -3.34 32.78
CA PRO A 137 -8.07 -3.71 33.52
C PRO A 137 -7.85 -3.48 35.02
N GLY A 138 -8.68 -2.63 35.63
CA GLY A 138 -8.66 -2.34 37.07
C GLY A 138 -8.29 -0.91 37.47
N THR A 139 -7.59 -0.16 36.60
CA THR A 139 -7.35 1.29 36.82
C THR A 139 -8.31 2.17 36.02
N LEU A 140 -8.98 1.57 35.04
CA LEU A 140 -10.06 2.14 34.29
C LEU A 140 -11.32 1.36 34.68
N ARG A 141 -12.17 1.96 35.52
CA ARG A 141 -13.60 1.83 35.25
C ARG A 141 -13.74 2.39 33.83
N TRP A 142 -13.70 1.51 32.83
CA TRP A 142 -14.32 1.73 31.53
C TRP A 142 -15.67 2.33 31.87
N ARG A 143 -15.79 3.65 31.77
CA ARG A 143 -16.95 4.34 32.32
C ARG A 143 -18.08 3.90 31.41
N PRO A 144 -19.09 3.20 31.93
CA PRO A 144 -20.27 2.91 31.14
C PRO A 144 -20.88 4.29 30.89
N THR A 145 -20.69 4.84 29.69
CA THR A 145 -21.60 5.86 29.17
C THR A 145 -22.93 5.17 28.85
N GLY A 146 -23.53 4.52 29.85
CA GLY A 146 -24.91 4.04 29.94
C GLY A 146 -25.45 3.09 28.88
N GLU A 147 -24.90 3.05 27.68
CA GLU A 147 -25.60 2.59 26.48
C GLU A 147 -24.57 2.06 25.48
N GLY A 148 -24.59 0.74 25.21
CA GLY A 148 -24.27 0.23 23.87
C GLY A 148 -23.11 -0.74 23.71
N PHE A 149 -21.99 -0.62 24.42
CA PHE A 149 -20.82 -1.44 24.10
C PHE A 149 -20.65 -2.63 25.07
N GLY A 150 -21.27 -3.76 24.72
CA GLY A 150 -21.00 -5.06 25.32
C GLY A 150 -19.67 -5.64 24.82
N GLU A 151 -18.56 -4.95 25.05
CA GLU A 151 -17.26 -5.34 24.48
C GLU A 151 -16.64 -6.51 25.26
N SER A 152 -16.99 -7.73 24.84
CA SER A 152 -16.25 -8.93 25.22
C SER A 152 -14.82 -8.82 24.66
N LEU A 153 -13.86 -8.54 25.54
CA LEU A 153 -12.44 -8.54 25.17
C LEU A 153 -12.00 -9.96 24.78
N LEU A 154 -11.32 -10.09 23.64
CA LEU A 154 -10.64 -11.33 23.28
C LEU A 154 -9.52 -11.61 24.31
N PRO A 155 -9.41 -12.83 24.86
CA PRO A 155 -8.37 -13.19 25.82
C PRO A 155 -7.01 -13.40 25.12
N LEU A 156 -6.46 -12.34 24.51
CA LEU A 156 -5.19 -12.33 23.76
C LEU A 156 -3.98 -11.99 24.63
N GLY A 157 -4.11 -12.11 25.95
CA GLY A 157 -3.04 -11.82 26.90
C GLY A 157 -2.84 -10.31 27.08
N PRO A 158 -1.64 -9.75 26.79
CA PRO A 158 -1.35 -8.33 27.02
C PRO A 158 -1.90 -7.39 25.93
N PHE A 159 -2.60 -7.92 24.92
CA PHE A 159 -3.13 -7.17 23.79
C PHE A 159 -4.64 -7.05 23.88
N THR A 160 -5.17 -5.92 23.43
CA THR A 160 -6.60 -5.58 23.51
C THR A 160 -7.38 -6.16 22.32
N THR A 161 -6.75 -6.26 21.15
CA THR A 161 -7.42 -6.72 19.92
C THR A 161 -6.56 -7.70 19.11
N ALA A 162 -7.19 -8.36 18.12
CA ALA A 162 -6.47 -9.19 17.16
C ALA A 162 -5.54 -8.39 16.21
N ALA A 163 -5.65 -7.06 16.19
CA ALA A 163 -4.81 -6.20 15.35
C ALA A 163 -3.34 -6.21 15.78
N ALA A 164 -3.06 -6.54 17.05
CA ALA A 164 -1.70 -6.76 17.53
C ALA A 164 -0.92 -7.76 16.63
N VAL A 165 -1.57 -8.82 16.14
CA VAL A 165 -0.94 -9.80 15.23
C VAL A 165 -0.51 -9.14 13.92
N VAL A 166 -1.34 -8.25 13.38
CA VAL A 166 -1.04 -7.49 12.16
C VAL A 166 0.14 -6.56 12.37
N TYR A 167 0.18 -5.84 13.50
CA TYR A 167 1.28 -4.92 13.81
C TYR A 167 2.60 -5.65 14.08
N LEU A 168 2.55 -6.75 14.84
CA LEU A 168 3.72 -7.60 15.08
C LEU A 168 4.25 -8.21 13.78
N ALA A 169 3.37 -8.62 12.86
CA ALA A 169 3.78 -9.10 11.55
C ALA A 169 4.46 -8.02 10.70
N LEU A 170 4.04 -6.75 10.79
CA LEU A 170 4.74 -5.63 10.16
C LEU A 170 6.12 -5.37 10.74
N ILE A 171 6.24 -5.40 12.07
CA ILE A 171 7.52 -5.26 12.77
C ILE A 171 8.46 -6.41 12.36
N ALA A 172 7.96 -7.64 12.33
CA ALA A 172 8.70 -8.80 11.84
C ALA A 172 9.09 -8.66 10.35
N GLY A 173 8.23 -8.08 9.50
CA GLY A 173 8.52 -7.79 8.10
C GLY A 173 9.67 -6.79 7.93
N PHE A 174 9.72 -5.77 8.78
CA PHE A 174 10.84 -4.85 8.87
C PHE A 174 12.13 -5.53 9.33
N LEU A 175 12.08 -6.34 10.38
CA LEU A 175 13.26 -7.10 10.84
C LEU A 175 13.76 -8.08 9.76
N ALA A 176 12.85 -8.74 9.04
CA ALA A 176 13.18 -9.58 7.90
C ALA A 176 13.86 -8.77 6.77
N THR A 177 13.47 -7.51 6.59
CA THR A 177 14.10 -6.57 5.66
C THR A 177 15.54 -6.27 6.07
N LEU A 178 15.78 -5.95 7.35
CA LEU A 178 17.12 -5.72 7.89
C LEU A 178 17.98 -6.99 7.82
N ALA A 179 17.40 -8.16 8.09
CA ALA A 179 18.09 -9.45 7.96
C ALA A 179 18.34 -9.87 6.51
N GLY A 180 17.80 -9.15 5.51
CA GLY A 180 17.93 -9.51 4.09
C GLY A 180 17.10 -10.74 3.67
N ARG A 181 16.15 -11.18 4.50
CA ARG A 181 15.28 -12.35 4.28
C ARG A 181 14.09 -11.99 3.38
N ARG A 182 14.34 -11.91 2.07
CA ARG A 182 13.35 -11.42 1.08
C ARG A 182 12.05 -12.23 1.03
N ALA A 183 12.13 -13.57 1.12
CA ALA A 183 10.96 -14.43 1.07
C ALA A 183 10.05 -14.19 2.29
N LEU A 184 10.62 -14.25 3.50
CA LEU A 184 9.91 -13.97 4.75
C LEU A 184 9.30 -12.56 4.77
N ARG A 185 10.04 -11.55 4.32
CA ARG A 185 9.50 -10.19 4.19
C ARG A 185 8.26 -10.16 3.30
N ARG A 186 8.31 -10.84 2.15
CA ARG A 186 7.19 -10.86 1.19
C ARG A 186 5.97 -11.54 1.77
N THR A 187 6.15 -12.70 2.40
CA THR A 187 5.03 -13.42 3.01
C THR A 187 4.40 -12.58 4.11
N LEU A 188 5.20 -11.98 5.00
CA LEU A 188 4.69 -11.15 6.09
C LEU A 188 3.89 -9.92 5.60
N HIS A 189 4.40 -9.15 4.64
CA HIS A 189 3.65 -7.99 4.13
C HIS A 189 2.40 -8.40 3.32
N LEU A 190 2.44 -9.51 2.58
CA LEU A 190 1.25 -10.03 1.89
C LEU A 190 0.19 -10.49 2.90
N SER A 191 0.60 -11.21 3.95
CA SER A 191 -0.28 -11.62 5.04
C SER A 191 -0.90 -10.41 5.73
N VAL A 192 -0.11 -9.37 6.03
CA VAL A 192 -0.63 -8.11 6.60
C VAL A 192 -1.63 -7.43 5.68
N ALA A 193 -1.30 -7.30 4.39
CA ALA A 193 -2.16 -6.63 3.41
C ALA A 193 -3.53 -7.29 3.27
N ALA A 194 -3.60 -8.60 3.48
CA ALA A 194 -4.87 -9.34 3.51
C ALA A 194 -5.55 -9.31 4.89
N ALA A 195 -4.79 -9.51 5.96
CA ALA A 195 -5.34 -9.67 7.31
C ALA A 195 -5.86 -8.38 7.93
N ALA A 196 -5.23 -7.23 7.66
CA ALA A 196 -5.61 -5.96 8.28
C ALA A 196 -7.10 -5.59 8.09
N PRO A 197 -7.68 -5.56 6.87
CA PRO A 197 -9.10 -5.24 6.72
C PRO A 197 -10.00 -6.35 7.29
N LEU A 198 -9.56 -7.61 7.25
CA LEU A 198 -10.30 -8.73 7.80
C LEU A 198 -10.44 -8.63 9.31
N VAL A 199 -9.43 -8.14 10.03
CA VAL A 199 -9.50 -7.92 11.48
C VAL A 199 -10.59 -6.90 11.82
N SER A 200 -10.64 -5.76 11.13
CA SER A 200 -11.70 -4.76 11.33
C SER A 200 -13.08 -5.32 11.00
N LEU A 201 -13.23 -5.98 9.85
CA LEU A 201 -14.51 -6.56 9.44
C LEU A 201 -14.97 -7.66 10.40
N ALA A 202 -14.07 -8.54 10.84
CA ALA A 202 -14.40 -9.58 11.81
C ALA A 202 -14.83 -8.99 13.15
N GLY A 203 -14.17 -7.93 13.63
CA GLY A 203 -14.61 -7.21 14.83
C GLY A 203 -16.03 -6.66 14.71
N THR A 204 -16.33 -5.98 13.59
CA THR A 204 -17.69 -5.46 13.34
C THR A 204 -18.75 -6.56 13.26
N TRP A 205 -18.41 -7.74 12.71
CA TRP A 205 -19.33 -8.86 12.58
C TRP A 205 -19.55 -9.63 13.88
N MET A 206 -18.51 -9.71 14.73
CA MET A 206 -18.56 -10.43 16.00
C MET A 206 -18.93 -9.52 17.18
N GLU A 207 -19.19 -8.23 16.92
CA GLU A 207 -19.41 -7.21 17.95
C GLU A 207 -18.26 -7.16 18.98
N VAL A 208 -17.02 -7.37 18.51
CA VAL A 208 -15.80 -7.32 19.32
C VAL A 208 -14.99 -6.08 18.96
N LEU A 209 -14.36 -5.47 19.97
CA LEU A 209 -13.46 -4.33 19.78
C LEU A 209 -12.42 -4.63 18.69
N ALA A 210 -12.41 -3.77 17.67
CA ALA A 210 -11.43 -3.83 16.59
C ALA A 210 -11.09 -2.42 16.08
N PRO A 211 -9.90 -2.24 15.50
CA PRO A 211 -9.54 -0.95 14.92
C PRO A 211 -10.49 -0.56 13.79
N PRO A 212 -10.71 0.75 13.56
CA PRO A 212 -11.53 1.21 12.45
C PRO A 212 -11.00 0.74 11.09
N LEU A 213 -11.90 0.49 10.14
CA LEU A 213 -11.55 -0.06 8.82
C LEU A 213 -10.60 0.84 8.03
N VAL A 214 -10.78 2.17 8.09
CA VAL A 214 -9.98 3.14 7.33
C VAL A 214 -8.47 3.06 7.70
N PRO A 215 -8.08 3.10 8.97
CA PRO A 215 -6.72 2.77 9.42
C PRO A 215 -6.17 1.46 8.84
N MET A 216 -6.95 0.37 8.91
CA MET A 216 -6.49 -0.94 8.45
C MET A 216 -6.31 -1.01 6.92
N LEU A 217 -7.12 -0.29 6.16
CA LEU A 217 -6.89 -0.11 4.72
C LEU A 217 -5.60 0.67 4.43
N GLY A 218 -5.30 1.70 5.23
CA GLY A 218 -4.03 2.44 5.15
C GLY A 218 -2.81 1.55 5.45
N VAL A 219 -2.88 0.75 6.50
CA VAL A 219 -1.88 -0.27 6.86
C VAL A 219 -1.66 -1.25 5.70
N SER A 220 -2.75 -1.72 5.07
CA SER A 220 -2.70 -2.63 3.93
C SER A 220 -2.02 -2.01 2.72
N ALA A 221 -2.37 -0.77 2.39
CA ALA A 221 -1.75 -0.03 1.30
C ALA A 221 -0.25 0.15 1.51
N LEU A 222 0.19 0.49 2.73
CA LEU A 222 1.61 0.61 3.08
C LEU A 222 2.34 -0.74 2.96
N ALA A 223 1.72 -1.84 3.41
CA ALA A 223 2.29 -3.18 3.26
C ALA A 223 2.47 -3.57 1.78
N LEU A 224 1.50 -3.27 0.92
CA LEU A 224 1.61 -3.48 -0.53
C LEU A 224 2.69 -2.61 -1.16
N LEU A 225 2.80 -1.34 -0.76
CA LEU A 225 3.84 -0.43 -1.27
C LEU A 225 5.24 -0.85 -0.80
N ALA A 226 5.39 -1.43 0.39
CA ALA A 226 6.64 -2.03 0.86
C ALA A 226 7.12 -3.20 -0.03
N LEU A 227 6.20 -3.85 -0.76
CA LEU A 227 6.50 -4.91 -1.73
C LEU A 227 6.93 -4.39 -3.11
N ALA A 228 6.73 -3.11 -3.40
CA ALA A 228 7.01 -2.53 -4.73
C ALA A 228 8.48 -2.63 -5.16
N GLY A 229 9.41 -2.77 -4.21
CA GLY A 229 10.85 -2.77 -4.46
C GLY A 229 11.66 -3.50 -3.41
N ASN A 230 12.97 -3.27 -3.42
CA ASN A 230 13.86 -3.71 -2.35
C ASN A 230 14.38 -2.48 -1.59
N PRO A 231 13.81 -2.17 -0.41
CA PRO A 231 14.08 -0.93 0.32
C PRO A 231 15.56 -0.79 0.69
N ALA A 232 16.26 -1.90 0.94
CA ALA A 232 17.65 -1.87 1.37
C ALA A 232 18.45 -3.03 0.75
N THR A 233 19.04 -2.80 -0.43
CA THR A 233 19.86 -3.79 -1.13
C THR A 233 21.27 -3.93 -0.57
N THR A 234 21.80 -2.87 0.06
CA THR A 234 23.17 -2.81 0.61
C THR A 234 23.14 -2.78 2.13
N THR A 235 24.25 -3.16 2.78
CA THR A 235 24.40 -3.06 4.24
C THR A 235 24.24 -1.62 4.73
N SER A 236 24.81 -0.65 4.03
CA SER A 236 24.63 0.78 4.32
C SER A 236 23.19 1.25 4.16
N GLY A 237 22.46 0.76 3.15
CA GLY A 237 21.03 1.05 2.98
C GLY A 237 20.17 0.46 4.09
N ARG A 238 20.56 -0.71 4.63
CA ARG A 238 19.88 -1.34 5.77
C ARG A 238 20.12 -0.58 7.07
N LEU A 239 21.35 -0.14 7.30
CA LEU A 239 21.67 0.72 8.45
C LEU A 239 20.89 2.03 8.38
N LEU A 240 20.85 2.67 7.21
CA LEU A 240 20.07 3.89 7.01
C LEU A 240 18.58 3.65 7.28
N LEU A 241 18.01 2.55 6.76
CA LEU A 241 16.63 2.17 7.01
C LEU A 241 16.38 2.02 8.53
N ALA A 242 17.26 1.31 9.25
CA ALA A 242 17.13 1.13 10.68
C ALA A 242 17.17 2.45 11.46
N VAL A 243 18.14 3.33 11.17
CA VAL A 243 18.30 4.62 11.85
C VAL A 243 17.11 5.54 11.58
N VAL A 244 16.67 5.63 10.32
CA VAL A 244 15.52 6.46 9.94
C VAL A 244 14.24 5.94 10.60
N THR A 245 13.97 4.64 10.53
CA THR A 245 12.79 4.05 11.19
C THR A 245 12.82 4.27 12.70
N ALA A 246 13.96 4.06 13.35
CA ALA A 246 14.09 4.27 14.79
C ALA A 246 13.85 5.74 15.18
N GLY A 247 14.45 6.69 14.44
CA GLY A 247 14.28 8.12 14.69
C GLY A 247 12.84 8.61 14.48
N VAL A 248 12.22 8.21 13.36
CA VAL A 248 10.81 8.56 13.07
C VAL A 248 9.88 7.93 14.10
N SER A 249 10.12 6.67 14.47
CA SER A 249 9.26 5.97 15.43
C SER A 249 9.36 6.54 16.83
N TRP A 250 10.57 6.82 17.29
CA TRP A 250 10.79 7.47 18.58
C TRP A 250 10.14 8.85 18.64
N GLY A 251 10.40 9.70 17.65
CA GLY A 251 9.82 11.05 17.60
C GLY A 251 8.30 11.03 17.55
N GLY A 252 7.72 10.12 16.74
CA GLY A 252 6.28 9.99 16.63
C GLY A 252 5.60 9.46 17.88
N VAL A 253 6.17 8.43 18.52
CA VAL A 253 5.66 7.90 19.80
C VAL A 253 5.74 8.94 20.90
N MET A 254 6.87 9.65 21.03
CA MET A 254 7.02 10.70 22.05
C MET A 254 6.04 11.84 21.83
N LEU A 255 5.80 12.24 20.58
CA LEU A 255 4.82 13.26 20.25
C LEU A 255 3.40 12.80 20.61
N ALA A 256 3.05 11.56 20.30
CA ALA A 256 1.75 10.99 20.65
C ALA A 256 1.57 10.92 22.18
N VAL A 257 2.54 10.40 22.92
CA VAL A 257 2.50 10.31 24.39
C VAL A 257 2.36 11.70 25.02
N ASN A 258 3.12 12.69 24.57
CA ASN A 258 3.06 14.05 25.10
C ASN A 258 1.74 14.78 24.77
N ARG A 259 1.01 14.31 23.76
CA ARG A 259 -0.27 14.89 23.32
C ARG A 259 -1.49 14.16 23.87
N LEU A 260 -1.31 13.06 24.58
CA LEU A 260 -2.37 12.37 25.28
C LEU A 260 -2.49 12.98 26.69
N PRO A 261 -3.40 13.94 26.95
CA PRO A 261 -3.68 14.37 28.32
C PRO A 261 -4.12 13.15 29.14
N GLY A 262 -3.75 13.12 30.42
CA GLY A 262 -3.72 11.92 31.29
C GLY A 262 -5.01 11.10 31.51
N GLY A 263 -6.06 11.29 30.71
CA GLY A 263 -7.24 10.42 30.62
C GLY A 263 -7.75 10.16 29.19
N ALA A 264 -7.13 10.73 28.17
CA ALA A 264 -7.59 10.68 26.78
C ALA A 264 -7.09 9.45 26.00
N ALA A 265 -6.15 8.68 26.55
CA ALA A 265 -5.64 7.46 25.91
C ALA A 265 -6.69 6.35 25.74
N LEU A 266 -7.81 6.45 26.49
CA LEU A 266 -8.94 5.53 26.43
C LEU A 266 -9.63 5.46 25.07
N PHE A 267 -9.54 6.52 24.27
CA PHE A 267 -10.34 6.70 23.06
C PHE A 267 -9.55 6.53 21.77
N PHE A 268 -8.37 5.91 21.85
CA PHE A 268 -7.44 5.86 20.71
C PHE A 268 -8.04 5.17 19.46
N TYR A 269 -9.02 4.28 19.64
CA TYR A 269 -9.77 3.64 18.56
C TYR A 269 -11.21 4.17 18.39
N ASP A 270 -11.67 5.06 19.27
CA ASP A 270 -13.01 5.62 19.18
C ASP A 270 -13.06 6.66 18.05
N THR A 271 -13.86 6.37 17.03
CA THR A 271 -14.02 7.22 15.85
C THR A 271 -14.77 8.52 16.14
N ASP A 272 -15.51 8.57 17.25
CA ASP A 272 -16.32 9.71 17.67
C ASP A 272 -15.65 10.52 18.77
N SER A 273 -14.45 10.12 19.19
CA SER A 273 -13.69 10.85 20.20
C SER A 273 -13.18 12.17 19.63
N LEU A 274 -13.52 13.26 20.33
CA LEU A 274 -13.04 14.62 20.07
C LEU A 274 -11.56 14.83 20.46
N ILE A 275 -10.78 13.76 20.63
CA ILE A 275 -9.39 13.85 21.09
C ILE A 275 -8.47 14.07 19.90
N ALA A 276 -7.49 14.96 20.12
CA ALA A 276 -6.60 15.48 19.10
C ALA A 276 -5.68 14.45 18.41
N VAL A 277 -5.49 13.24 18.94
CA VAL A 277 -4.62 12.22 18.32
C VAL A 277 -5.22 10.84 18.49
N ASP A 278 -5.96 10.38 17.49
CA ASP A 278 -6.54 9.04 17.40
C ASP A 278 -5.87 8.19 16.29
N ALA A 279 -6.18 6.89 16.27
CA ALA A 279 -5.65 5.96 15.26
C ALA A 279 -6.01 6.38 13.83
N ARG A 280 -7.18 7.00 13.63
CA ARG A 280 -7.62 7.51 12.32
C ARG A 280 -6.74 8.65 11.85
N SER A 281 -6.51 9.66 12.68
CA SER A 281 -5.67 10.82 12.36
C SER A 281 -4.23 10.43 12.06
N LEU A 282 -3.65 9.54 12.88
CA LEU A 282 -2.30 9.03 12.65
C LEU A 282 -2.19 8.26 11.34
N THR A 283 -3.19 7.43 11.02
CA THR A 283 -3.16 6.64 9.79
C THR A 283 -3.39 7.50 8.55
N LEU A 284 -4.33 8.46 8.60
CA LEU A 284 -4.56 9.41 7.52
C LEU A 284 -3.30 10.24 7.26
N ALA A 285 -2.63 10.71 8.30
CA ALA A 285 -1.38 11.43 8.16
C ALA A 285 -0.28 10.55 7.53
N ALA A 286 -0.16 9.28 7.94
CA ALA A 286 0.80 8.35 7.36
C ALA A 286 0.51 8.07 5.87
N VAL A 287 -0.76 7.86 5.51
CA VAL A 287 -1.19 7.67 4.11
C VAL A 287 -0.92 8.94 3.29
N PHE A 288 -1.24 10.11 3.82
CA PHE A 288 -1.03 11.37 3.11
C PHE A 288 0.47 11.64 2.90
N LEU A 289 1.30 11.41 3.91
CA LEU A 289 2.76 11.51 3.80
C LEU A 289 3.30 10.49 2.79
N MET A 290 2.70 9.30 2.70
CA MET A 290 3.05 8.32 1.68
C MET A 290 2.67 8.75 0.27
N LEU A 291 1.48 9.32 0.08
CA LEU A 291 1.07 9.88 -1.20
C LEU A 291 2.01 11.01 -1.63
N LEU A 292 2.42 11.87 -0.69
CA LEU A 292 3.39 12.93 -0.92
C LEU A 292 4.74 12.38 -1.39
N ALA A 293 5.27 11.40 -0.65
CA ALA A 293 6.55 10.76 -0.97
C ALA A 293 6.46 10.00 -2.31
N GLY A 294 5.36 9.30 -2.56
CA GLY A 294 5.09 8.63 -3.82
C GLY A 294 5.06 9.60 -4.99
N MET A 295 4.39 10.74 -4.83
CA MET A 295 4.31 11.80 -5.83
C MET A 295 5.69 12.42 -6.12
N LEU A 296 6.46 12.73 -5.07
CA LEU A 296 7.84 13.22 -5.19
C LEU A 296 8.73 12.21 -5.94
N LEU A 297 8.66 10.93 -5.58
CA LEU A 297 9.47 9.87 -6.19
C LEU A 297 9.05 9.55 -7.63
N ALA A 298 7.76 9.67 -7.95
CA ALA A 298 7.23 9.47 -9.29
C ALA A 298 7.52 10.66 -10.23
N SER A 299 7.65 11.87 -9.66
CA SER A 299 7.82 13.09 -10.44
C SER A 299 9.10 13.06 -11.31
N GLY A 300 8.92 13.35 -12.60
CA GLY A 300 10.06 13.56 -13.52
C GLY A 300 10.81 14.85 -13.17
N ARG A 301 12.04 15.02 -13.67
CA ARG A 301 12.85 16.24 -13.42
C ARG A 301 12.10 17.54 -13.70
N ARG A 302 11.20 17.54 -14.69
CA ARG A 302 10.36 18.69 -15.06
C ARG A 302 9.22 18.96 -14.08
N ALA A 303 8.67 17.93 -13.45
CA ALA A 303 7.54 18.04 -12.51
C ALA A 303 7.98 18.20 -11.05
N LEU A 304 9.26 17.93 -10.75
CA LEU A 304 9.83 17.99 -9.42
C LEU A 304 9.62 19.33 -8.67
N PRO A 305 9.79 20.53 -9.28
CA PRO A 305 9.57 21.77 -8.53
C PRO A 305 8.10 21.93 -8.10
N TRP A 306 7.15 21.50 -8.93
CA TRP A 306 5.73 21.54 -8.61
C TRP A 306 5.36 20.55 -7.51
N THR A 307 5.89 19.34 -7.56
CA THR A 307 5.62 18.33 -6.53
C THR A 307 6.28 18.68 -5.20
N VAL A 308 7.46 19.32 -5.21
CA VAL A 308 8.08 19.89 -4.00
C VAL A 308 7.25 21.05 -3.45
N GLY A 309 6.76 21.96 -4.30
CA GLY A 309 5.87 23.05 -3.89
C GLY A 309 4.61 22.52 -3.20
N LEU A 310 3.96 21.52 -3.81
CA LEU A 310 2.78 20.87 -3.23
C LEU A 310 3.12 20.12 -1.93
N ALA A 311 4.28 19.47 -1.88
CA ALA A 311 4.76 18.80 -0.67
C ALA A 311 4.95 19.77 0.50
N VAL A 312 5.57 20.92 0.26
CA VAL A 312 5.76 21.97 1.26
C VAL A 312 4.40 22.56 1.68
N ALA A 313 3.51 22.84 0.72
CA ALA A 313 2.17 23.35 1.00
C ALA A 313 1.29 22.36 1.80
N ALA A 314 1.59 21.06 1.71
CA ALA A 314 0.94 19.99 2.47
C ALA A 314 1.45 19.84 3.91
N VAL A 315 2.61 20.40 4.26
CA VAL A 315 3.18 20.28 5.62
C VAL A 315 2.26 20.84 6.70
N PRO A 316 1.65 22.04 6.56
CA PRO A 316 0.72 22.56 7.56
C PRO A 316 -0.50 21.65 7.76
N LEU A 317 -1.02 21.04 6.69
CA LEU A 317 -2.11 20.07 6.76
C LEU A 317 -1.69 18.81 7.53
N LEU A 318 -0.50 18.29 7.26
CA LEU A 318 0.07 17.15 7.97
C LEU A 318 0.27 17.45 9.46
N VAL A 319 0.81 18.63 9.79
CA VAL A 319 0.97 19.09 11.17
C VAL A 319 -0.39 19.19 11.85
N ARG A 320 -1.40 19.73 11.16
CA ARG A 320 -2.76 19.89 11.70
C ARG A 320 -3.49 18.56 11.88
N LEU A 321 -3.32 17.60 10.96
CA LEU A 321 -3.79 16.22 11.10
C LEU A 321 -3.11 15.52 12.30
N TRP A 322 -1.82 15.74 12.49
CA TRP A 322 -1.07 15.20 13.62
C TRP A 322 -1.38 15.88 14.96
N SER A 323 -1.84 17.12 14.92
CA SER A 323 -2.15 17.91 16.10
C SER A 323 -3.64 17.89 16.45
N GLY A 324 -4.47 17.17 15.71
CA GLY A 324 -5.91 17.00 15.97
C GLY A 324 -6.83 18.14 15.55
N GLY A 325 -6.28 19.30 15.25
CA GLY A 325 -7.06 20.52 15.06
C GLY A 325 -7.83 20.60 13.73
N LEU A 326 -7.87 19.53 12.92
CA LEU A 326 -8.60 19.53 11.65
C LEU A 326 -10.08 19.16 11.82
N LEU A 327 -10.44 18.46 12.91
CA LEU A 327 -11.80 17.98 13.17
C LEU A 327 -12.54 18.74 14.28
N ASP A 328 -11.89 19.71 14.94
CA ASP A 328 -12.51 20.60 15.96
C ASP A 328 -13.52 21.62 15.37
N GLY A 329 -14.34 21.23 14.39
CA GLY A 329 -15.55 21.94 13.95
C GLY A 329 -15.36 23.18 13.06
N GLY A 330 -14.31 23.97 13.25
CA GLY A 330 -14.27 25.33 12.69
C GLY A 330 -14.14 25.46 11.16
N LEU A 331 -13.71 24.41 10.44
CA LEU A 331 -13.44 24.53 8.99
C LEU A 331 -14.56 24.02 8.09
N LEU A 332 -15.44 23.15 8.61
CA LEU A 332 -16.59 22.61 7.86
C LEU A 332 -17.92 23.28 8.24
N ASP A 333 -17.99 23.93 9.41
CA ASP A 333 -19.16 24.74 9.83
C ASP A 333 -19.26 26.12 9.14
N GLY A 334 -18.75 26.26 7.91
CA GLY A 334 -19.07 27.41 7.04
C GLY A 334 -18.32 28.72 7.28
N GLY A 335 -17.48 28.82 8.32
CA GLY A 335 -16.80 30.09 8.68
C GLY A 335 -15.70 30.58 7.72
N LEU A 336 -15.27 29.79 6.73
CA LEU A 336 -14.26 30.23 5.76
C LEU A 336 -14.81 31.16 4.66
N LEU A 337 -16.14 31.28 4.55
CA LEU A 337 -16.80 32.22 3.64
C LEU A 337 -17.38 33.45 4.36
N ASP A 338 -17.46 33.44 5.69
CA ASP A 338 -17.92 34.59 6.49
C ASP A 338 -16.74 35.37 7.08
N GLY A 339 -16.08 36.16 6.22
CA GLY A 339 -15.57 37.51 6.49
C GLY A 339 -14.67 37.85 7.69
N ALA A 340 -14.33 36.95 8.62
CA ALA A 340 -13.79 37.30 9.93
C ALA A 340 -12.25 37.27 10.05
N VAL A 341 -11.51 37.34 8.94
CA VAL A 341 -10.03 37.34 8.95
C VAL A 341 -9.41 38.75 8.99
N LEU A 342 -10.20 39.83 8.92
CA LEU A 342 -9.64 41.20 8.90
C LEU A 342 -9.83 42.07 10.16
N ASP A 343 -10.73 41.75 11.11
CA ASP A 343 -11.13 42.77 12.11
C ASP A 343 -10.93 42.46 13.61
N GLY A 344 -10.32 41.34 14.05
CA GLY A 344 -10.37 41.01 15.50
C GLY A 344 -9.13 40.46 16.21
N ALA A 345 -8.10 39.99 15.53
CA ALA A 345 -7.09 39.12 16.16
C ALA A 345 -5.85 39.82 16.76
N LEU A 346 -5.93 41.11 17.14
CA LEU A 346 -4.80 41.83 17.77
C LEU A 346 -5.01 42.28 19.21
N THR A 347 -6.14 41.98 19.85
CA THR A 347 -6.34 42.34 21.25
C THR A 347 -6.95 41.18 22.04
N GLY A 348 -6.09 40.36 22.64
CA GLY A 348 -6.47 39.55 23.80
C GLY A 348 -6.53 38.05 23.54
N SER A 349 -5.41 37.38 23.69
CA SER A 349 -5.33 36.14 24.48
C SER A 349 -3.87 35.72 24.56
N GLY A 350 -3.37 35.62 25.80
CA GLY A 350 -2.08 35.03 26.07
C GLY A 350 -2.07 33.58 25.61
N LEU A 351 -1.40 33.32 24.49
CA LEU A 351 -0.94 31.98 24.16
C LEU A 351 0.18 31.64 25.16
N PRO A 352 0.06 30.56 25.95
CA PRO A 352 1.09 30.18 26.89
C PRO A 352 2.39 29.84 26.12
N ALA A 353 3.50 30.42 26.59
CA ALA A 353 4.80 30.47 25.92
C ALA A 353 5.58 29.13 25.92
N ASP A 354 4.91 28.03 26.18
CA ASP A 354 5.44 26.68 26.37
C ASP A 354 5.38 25.81 25.10
N ALA A 355 5.06 26.39 23.95
CA ALA A 355 5.15 25.76 22.62
C ALA A 355 6.60 25.54 22.12
N GLY A 356 7.54 25.22 23.01
CA GLY A 356 8.96 25.00 22.71
C GLY A 356 9.26 23.81 21.80
N TRP A 357 8.26 22.98 21.48
CA TRP A 357 8.44 21.75 20.69
C TRP A 357 8.04 21.85 19.21
N GLY A 358 7.39 22.94 18.80
CA GLY A 358 7.10 23.19 17.37
C GLY A 358 8.39 23.21 16.51
N GLY A 359 9.50 23.64 17.10
CA GLY A 359 10.82 23.66 16.46
C GLY A 359 11.39 22.26 16.16
N GLY A 360 11.15 21.26 17.00
CA GLY A 360 11.66 19.90 16.78
C GLY A 360 11.03 19.23 15.55
N PHE A 361 9.75 19.48 15.31
CA PHE A 361 9.02 18.94 14.16
C PHE A 361 9.39 19.66 12.86
N LEU A 362 9.55 20.98 12.93
CA LEU A 362 10.08 21.80 11.84
C LEU A 362 11.54 21.45 11.49
N LEU A 363 12.29 20.77 12.36
CA LEU A 363 13.62 20.24 12.06
C LEU A 363 13.57 18.81 11.48
N LEU A 364 12.66 17.95 11.93
CA LEU A 364 12.57 16.56 11.44
C LEU A 364 12.02 16.46 10.01
N ALA A 365 11.05 17.29 9.63
CA ALA A 365 10.51 17.31 8.27
C ALA A 365 11.57 17.68 7.19
N PRO A 366 12.37 18.75 7.35
CA PRO A 366 13.46 19.04 6.43
C PRO A 366 14.63 18.06 6.58
N VAL A 367 14.87 17.45 7.74
CA VAL A 367 15.90 16.39 7.85
C VAL A 367 15.47 15.13 7.09
N ALA A 368 14.20 14.73 7.15
CA ALA A 368 13.67 13.62 6.36
C ALA A 368 13.65 13.95 4.86
N ALA A 369 13.21 15.17 4.49
CA ALA A 369 13.25 15.64 3.11
C ALA A 369 14.70 15.76 2.59
N ALA A 370 15.63 16.28 3.39
CA ALA A 370 17.06 16.38 3.06
C ALA A 370 17.72 15.01 2.99
N ALA A 371 17.37 14.07 3.85
CA ALA A 371 17.85 12.69 3.77
C ALA A 371 17.34 12.00 2.49
N LEU A 372 16.06 12.17 2.13
CA LEU A 372 15.50 11.67 0.88
C LEU A 372 16.14 12.32 -0.35
N THR A 373 16.41 13.62 -0.28
CA THR A 373 17.07 14.40 -1.35
C THR A 373 18.55 14.01 -1.48
N ALA A 374 19.26 13.84 -0.37
CA ALA A 374 20.65 13.41 -0.33
C ALA A 374 20.82 11.98 -0.84
N VAL A 375 19.90 11.06 -0.49
CA VAL A 375 19.86 9.71 -1.06
C VAL A 375 19.60 9.76 -2.57
N GLY A 376 18.67 10.61 -3.02
CA GLY A 376 18.40 10.83 -4.44
C GLY A 376 19.61 11.36 -5.22
N LEU A 377 20.31 12.36 -4.67
CA LEU A 377 21.50 12.98 -5.27
C LEU A 377 22.69 12.01 -5.31
N ARG A 378 22.92 11.26 -4.23
CA ARG A 378 24.04 10.31 -4.15
C ARG A 378 23.87 9.17 -5.15
N LEU A 379 22.65 8.66 -5.33
CA LEU A 379 22.32 7.64 -6.33
C LEU A 379 22.44 8.18 -7.78
N GLY A 380 22.13 9.46 -8.00
CA GLY A 380 22.34 10.12 -9.29
C GLY A 380 23.81 10.24 -9.68
N SER A 381 24.69 10.56 -8.71
CA SER A 381 26.12 10.76 -8.96
C SER A 381 26.86 9.46 -9.38
N ILE A 382 26.48 8.32 -8.79
CA ILE A 382 27.10 7.00 -9.07
C ILE A 382 26.80 6.54 -10.50
N GLY A 383 25.63 6.87 -11.04
CA GLY A 383 25.26 6.56 -12.42
C GLY A 383 26.06 7.35 -13.47
N SER A 384 26.48 8.58 -13.14
CA SER A 384 27.20 9.45 -14.08
C SER A 384 28.66 9.04 -14.32
N ARG A 385 29.37 8.58 -13.28
CA ARG A 385 30.77 8.16 -13.40
C ARG A 385 30.96 6.88 -14.22
N ARG A 386 29.98 5.97 -14.23
CA ARG A 386 30.06 4.73 -15.01
C ARG A 386 29.96 4.93 -16.53
N ARG A 387 29.45 6.08 -17.00
CA ARG A 387 29.38 6.39 -18.45
C ARG A 387 30.63 7.06 -19.01
N GLN A 388 31.53 7.55 -18.16
CA GLN A 388 32.74 8.26 -18.61
C GLN A 388 33.99 7.37 -18.73
N GLY A 389 33.94 6.12 -18.27
CA GLY A 389 35.12 5.24 -18.22
C GLY A 389 35.18 4.12 -19.27
N LEU A 390 34.27 4.05 -20.23
CA LEU A 390 34.38 3.07 -21.31
C LEU A 390 35.22 3.68 -22.45
N PRO A 391 36.44 3.18 -22.72
CA PRO A 391 37.24 3.63 -23.85
C PRO A 391 36.46 3.34 -25.12
N ARG A 392 36.28 4.38 -25.95
CA ARG A 392 35.82 4.20 -27.33
C ARG A 392 36.95 3.50 -28.08
N THR A 393 36.82 2.19 -28.24
CA THR A 393 37.62 1.45 -29.21
C THR A 393 37.19 1.92 -30.59
N THR A 394 38.08 2.66 -31.25
CA THR A 394 38.03 3.02 -32.67
C THR A 394 38.22 1.80 -33.56
#